data_AF-V9Z3L3-F1
#
_entry.id   AF-V9Z3L3-F1
#
_cell.length_a   1.000
_cell.length_b   1.000
_cell.length_c   1.000
_cell.angle_alpha   90.00
_cell.angle_beta   90.00
_cell.angle_gamma   90.00
#
_symmetry.space_group_name_H-M   'P 1'
#
loop_
_entity.id
_entity.type
_entity.pdbx_description
1 polymer ?
#
loop_
_entity_poly.entity_id
_entity_poly.type
_entity_poly.pdbx_seq_one_letter_code
_entity_poly.pdbx_strand_id
1 'polypeptide(L)'
;MFTDWTEALEAEGLPLDPTTTEQEAAAARATARNAGSKEDLALLLDALGLPGDDNTLTALLPLLPDHAGETGMTERTLNVTEATALSMYYDGGQMDAITDATGLSKDEVTALVETNFPPPATAAADATEANDGGTGDSVEQLLAWAEAHETASIRNKAARVRTDLTDLTTRRAADDAQRAAEERVTRLKAELAKAQEELRAVKAGALPATATADEPTATATEEPTPIRSGLGSGRTKEELADIRTWARANGYKVADAGIVAKKILDAYDAAHQAPAAKAS
;
A
#
# COMPACT_ATOMS: atom_id res chain seq x y z
N MET A 1 11.37 9.08 -44.15
CA MET A 1 10.97 9.98 -43.05
C MET A 1 11.68 9.53 -41.77
N PHE A 2 12.96 9.85 -41.62
CA PHE A 2 13.77 9.55 -40.41
C PHE A 2 14.82 10.65 -40.20
N THR A 3 14.40 11.91 -40.24
CA THR A 3 15.26 13.08 -39.95
C THR A 3 15.29 13.44 -38.47
N ASP A 4 14.30 12.98 -37.69
CA ASP A 4 14.12 13.39 -36.28
C ASP A 4 15.11 12.73 -35.31
N TRP A 5 15.77 11.62 -35.69
CA TRP A 5 16.68 10.92 -34.78
C TRP A 5 18.06 11.60 -34.69
N THR A 6 18.47 12.30 -35.75
CA THR A 6 19.71 13.08 -35.75
C THR A 6 19.55 14.38 -34.95
N GLU A 7 18.35 15.00 -35.01
CA GLU A 7 18.03 16.21 -34.25
C GLU A 7 17.90 15.93 -32.75
N ALA A 8 17.39 14.75 -32.37
CA ALA A 8 17.38 14.29 -30.98
C ALA A 8 18.80 14.08 -30.40
N LEU A 9 19.75 13.62 -31.22
CA LEU A 9 21.16 13.45 -30.83
C LEU A 9 21.92 14.77 -30.73
N GLU A 10 21.60 15.77 -31.56
CA GLU A 10 22.15 17.12 -31.42
C GLU A 10 21.63 17.83 -30.15
N ALA A 11 20.40 17.52 -29.70
CA ALA A 11 19.86 18.05 -28.46
C ALA A 11 20.50 17.43 -27.20
N GLU A 12 20.96 16.16 -27.24
CA GLU A 12 21.74 15.54 -26.16
C GLU A 12 23.18 16.08 -26.07
N GLY A 13 23.64 16.81 -27.09
CA GLY A 13 24.97 17.42 -27.16
C GLY A 13 25.03 18.87 -26.68
N LEU A 14 23.96 19.44 -26.13
CA LEU A 14 24.05 20.77 -25.52
C LEU A 14 25.09 20.69 -24.39
N PRO A 15 26.21 21.42 -24.46
CA PRO A 15 27.16 21.46 -23.36
C PRO A 15 26.40 22.04 -22.17
N LEU A 16 26.15 21.21 -21.16
CA LEU A 16 25.79 21.70 -19.84
C LEU A 16 26.99 22.53 -19.41
N ASP A 17 26.82 23.85 -19.37
CA ASP A 17 27.85 24.74 -18.86
C ASP A 17 28.31 24.18 -17.51
N PRO A 18 29.62 24.00 -17.29
CA PRO A 18 30.11 23.45 -16.04
C PRO A 18 29.58 24.31 -14.91
N THR A 19 29.00 23.68 -13.89
CA THR A 19 28.50 24.36 -12.70
C THR A 19 29.62 25.25 -12.18
N THR A 20 29.37 26.56 -12.12
CA THR A 20 30.39 27.48 -11.64
C THR A 20 30.49 27.35 -10.12
N THR A 21 31.66 27.61 -9.56
CA THR A 21 31.86 27.60 -8.09
C THR A 21 30.87 28.52 -7.36
N GLU A 22 30.42 29.59 -8.00
CA GLU A 22 29.40 30.50 -7.47
C GLU A 22 27.99 29.86 -7.43
N GLN A 23 27.64 29.04 -8.43
CA GLN A 23 26.39 28.29 -8.47
C GLN A 23 26.38 27.19 -7.42
N GLU A 24 27.48 26.47 -7.24
CA GLU A 24 27.64 25.46 -6.19
C GLU A 24 27.53 26.09 -4.80
N ALA A 25 28.17 27.25 -4.58
CA ALA A 25 28.05 28.00 -3.34
C ALA A 25 26.63 28.58 -3.10
N ALA A 26 25.89 28.90 -4.16
CA ALA A 26 24.48 29.32 -4.05
C ALA A 26 23.58 28.14 -3.71
N ALA A 27 23.80 26.98 -4.34
CA ALA A 27 23.09 25.73 -4.06
C ALA A 27 23.35 25.27 -2.62
N ALA A 28 24.61 25.26 -2.17
CA ALA A 28 24.96 24.88 -0.81
C ALA A 28 24.32 25.78 0.25
N ARG A 29 24.21 27.10 -0.01
CA ARG A 29 23.47 28.05 0.86
C ARG A 29 21.96 27.79 0.87
N ALA A 30 21.38 27.37 -0.25
CA ALA A 30 19.97 27.00 -0.31
C ALA A 30 19.69 25.70 0.45
N THR A 31 20.58 24.71 0.33
CA THR A 31 20.54 23.45 1.07
C THR A 31 20.69 23.69 2.57
N ALA A 32 21.63 24.54 2.99
CA ALA A 32 21.86 24.89 4.40
C ALA A 32 20.62 25.45 5.10
N ARG A 33 19.79 26.24 4.41
CA ARG A 33 18.55 26.80 4.97
C ARG A 33 17.44 25.79 5.18
N ASN A 34 17.53 24.61 4.54
CA ASN A 34 16.55 23.54 4.65
C ASN A 34 17.05 22.36 5.49
N ALA A 35 18.32 22.36 5.90
CA ALA A 35 18.91 21.31 6.72
C ALA A 35 18.53 21.51 8.19
N GLY A 36 18.16 20.42 8.88
CA GLY A 36 17.72 20.46 10.28
C GLY A 36 18.87 20.38 11.30
N SER A 37 20.03 19.90 10.89
CA SER A 37 21.24 19.80 11.74
C SER A 37 22.52 19.85 10.91
N LYS A 38 23.68 19.93 11.59
CA LYS A 38 25.00 19.88 10.93
C LYS A 38 25.22 18.55 10.20
N GLU A 39 24.81 17.45 10.82
CA GLU A 39 24.93 16.10 10.28
C GLU A 39 24.02 15.93 9.07
N ASP A 40 22.80 16.46 9.13
CA ASP A 40 21.85 16.48 8.02
C ASP A 40 22.37 17.34 6.86
N LEU A 41 22.94 18.51 7.14
CA LEU A 41 23.59 19.34 6.13
C LEU A 41 24.73 18.59 5.41
N ALA A 42 25.59 17.90 6.15
CA ALA A 42 26.69 17.15 5.57
C ALA A 42 26.20 16.04 4.62
N LEU A 43 25.14 15.32 5.01
CA LEU A 43 24.51 14.30 4.18
C LEU A 43 23.86 14.87 2.91
N LEU A 44 23.18 16.01 3.04
CA LEU A 44 22.52 16.67 1.91
C LEU A 44 23.52 17.25 0.91
N LEU A 45 24.65 17.80 1.38
CA LEU A 45 25.71 18.29 0.48
C LEU A 45 26.39 17.14 -0.27
N ASP A 46 26.68 16.03 0.42
CA ASP A 46 27.25 14.83 -0.22
C ASP A 46 26.30 14.24 -1.27
N ALA A 47 25.01 14.10 -0.95
CA ALA A 47 23.99 13.58 -1.88
C ALA A 47 23.81 14.46 -3.13
N LEU A 48 24.03 15.77 -3.02
CA LEU A 48 23.94 16.74 -4.12
C LEU A 48 25.27 16.94 -4.86
N GLY A 49 26.35 16.26 -4.45
CA GLY A 49 27.68 16.44 -5.02
C GLY A 49 28.26 17.85 -4.81
N LEU A 50 27.78 18.56 -3.78
CA LEU A 50 28.20 19.90 -3.43
C LEU A 50 29.41 19.86 -2.48
N PRO A 51 30.25 20.92 -2.45
CA PRO A 51 31.39 20.96 -1.55
C PRO A 51 30.95 20.90 -0.08
N GLY A 52 31.37 19.83 0.61
CA GLY A 52 31.07 19.55 2.02
C GLY A 52 32.32 19.56 2.91
N ASP A 53 33.39 20.24 2.51
CA ASP A 53 34.60 20.36 3.33
C ASP A 53 34.34 21.16 4.63
N ASP A 54 35.19 20.96 5.63
CA ASP A 54 35.03 21.57 6.96
C ASP A 54 34.95 23.11 6.92
N ASN A 55 35.63 23.78 5.97
CA ASN A 55 35.56 25.24 5.85
C ASN A 55 34.20 25.67 5.27
N THR A 56 33.70 24.96 4.26
CA THR A 56 32.38 25.20 3.68
C THR A 56 31.26 24.91 4.68
N LEU A 57 31.34 23.80 5.42
CA LEU A 57 30.40 23.52 6.51
C LEU A 57 30.44 24.61 7.58
N THR A 58 31.62 25.06 8.00
CA THR A 58 31.77 26.15 8.99
C THR A 58 31.15 27.46 8.49
N ALA A 59 31.26 27.77 7.20
CA ALA A 59 30.66 28.96 6.60
C ALA A 59 29.13 28.86 6.46
N LEU A 60 28.58 27.65 6.36
CA LEU A 60 27.14 27.38 6.18
C LEU A 60 26.40 27.15 7.50
N LEU A 61 27.09 26.76 8.58
CA LEU A 61 26.52 26.57 9.92
C LEU A 61 25.67 27.76 10.41
N PRO A 62 26.06 29.03 10.22
CA PRO A 62 25.24 30.18 10.62
C PRO A 62 23.93 30.35 9.83
N LEU A 63 23.77 29.62 8.72
CA LEU A 63 22.58 29.65 7.86
C LEU A 63 21.60 28.52 8.16
N LEU A 64 21.97 27.59 9.06
CA LEU A 64 21.03 26.59 9.53
C LEU A 64 19.88 27.30 10.26
N PRO A 65 18.63 26.86 10.02
CA PRO A 65 17.53 27.27 10.88
C PRO A 65 17.88 26.88 12.32
N ASP A 66 17.92 27.88 13.20
CA ASP A 66 18.21 27.68 14.61
C ASP A 66 17.00 27.02 15.28
N HIS A 67 16.89 25.71 15.13
CA HIS A 67 15.90 24.91 15.86
C HIS A 67 16.29 24.72 17.33
N ALA A 68 17.39 25.35 17.80
CA ALA A 68 17.80 25.34 19.20
C ALA A 68 17.29 26.55 20.01
N GLY A 69 16.45 27.42 19.43
CA GLY A 69 16.06 28.68 20.09
C GLY A 69 14.65 29.22 19.82
N GLU A 70 13.74 28.48 19.19
CA GLU A 70 12.34 28.89 19.02
C GLU A 70 11.37 28.19 19.99
N THR A 71 11.81 27.97 21.24
CA THR A 71 10.89 28.04 22.38
C THR A 71 10.98 29.45 22.96
N GLY A 72 10.34 30.40 22.28
CA GLY A 72 9.93 31.67 22.86
C GLY A 72 8.82 31.49 23.91
N MET A 73 8.94 30.50 24.79
CA MET A 73 8.10 30.32 25.96
C MET A 73 8.96 30.59 27.18
N THR A 74 8.50 31.50 28.00
CA THR A 74 8.93 31.69 29.39
C THR A 74 9.08 30.32 30.05
N GLU A 75 10.31 29.81 30.16
CA GLU A 75 10.62 28.57 30.86
C GLU A 75 10.34 28.75 32.36
N ARG A 76 9.06 28.63 32.72
CA ARG A 76 8.68 28.08 34.01
C ARG A 76 9.10 26.61 33.95
N THR A 77 10.16 26.25 34.67
CA THR A 77 10.57 24.86 34.82
C THR A 77 9.39 24.07 35.42
N LEU A 78 8.68 23.33 34.57
CA LEU A 78 7.54 22.52 34.98
C LEU A 78 8.04 21.48 35.98
N ASN A 79 7.35 21.37 37.11
CA ASN A 79 7.68 20.31 38.06
C ASN A 79 7.29 18.93 37.45
N VAL A 80 7.84 17.82 37.96
CA VAL A 80 7.55 16.47 37.42
C VAL A 80 6.06 16.12 37.45
N THR A 81 5.30 16.59 38.45
CA THR A 81 3.85 16.37 38.54
C THR A 81 3.06 17.22 37.53
N GLU A 82 3.49 18.46 37.25
CA GLU A 82 2.92 19.34 36.24
C GLU A 82 3.20 18.81 34.83
N ALA A 83 4.42 18.33 34.58
CA ALA A 83 4.79 17.70 33.31
C ALA A 83 4.00 16.42 33.06
N THR A 84 3.77 15.61 34.10
CA THR A 84 2.94 14.40 34.03
C THR A 84 1.47 14.77 33.78
N ALA A 85 0.95 15.80 34.44
CA ALA A 85 -0.42 16.27 34.22
C ALA A 85 -0.63 16.77 32.79
N LEU A 86 0.32 17.56 32.26
CA LEU A 86 0.31 18.05 30.89
C LEU A 86 0.39 16.88 29.89
N SER A 87 1.26 15.89 30.15
CA SER A 87 1.38 14.68 29.32
C SER A 87 0.08 13.87 29.28
N MET A 88 -0.53 13.61 30.45
CA MET A 88 -1.80 12.87 30.50
C MET A 88 -2.95 13.64 29.84
N TYR A 89 -2.91 14.97 29.90
CA TYR A 89 -3.87 15.82 29.19
C TYR A 89 -3.70 15.70 27.66
N TYR A 90 -2.46 15.69 27.16
CA TYR A 90 -2.18 15.48 25.73
C TYR A 90 -2.58 14.10 25.23
N ASP A 91 -2.45 13.07 26.06
CA ASP A 91 -2.88 11.71 25.74
C ASP A 91 -4.42 11.52 25.79
N GLY A 92 -5.18 12.62 25.94
CA GLY A 92 -6.65 12.61 25.98
C GLY A 92 -7.23 12.14 27.31
N GLY A 93 -6.44 12.15 28.38
CA GLY A 93 -6.88 11.81 29.72
C GLY A 93 -8.00 12.73 30.20
N GLN A 94 -9.04 12.15 30.81
CA GLN A 94 -10.10 12.96 31.42
C GLN A 94 -9.55 13.76 32.60
N MET A 95 -10.00 15.02 32.71
CA MET A 95 -9.50 15.96 33.73
C MET A 95 -9.56 15.39 35.15
N ASP A 96 -10.65 14.67 35.47
CA ASP A 96 -10.83 14.08 36.80
C ASP A 96 -9.81 12.96 37.08
N ALA A 97 -9.39 12.20 36.06
CA ALA A 97 -8.34 11.19 36.17
C ALA A 97 -6.93 11.81 36.30
N ILE A 98 -6.71 12.97 35.69
CA ILE A 98 -5.46 13.72 35.79
C ILE A 98 -5.31 14.33 37.18
N THR A 99 -6.39 14.90 37.72
CA THR A 99 -6.41 15.45 39.09
C THR A 99 -6.19 14.35 40.13
N ASP A 100 -6.78 13.16 39.93
CA ASP A 100 -6.60 12.02 40.83
C ASP A 100 -5.16 11.47 40.78
N ALA A 101 -4.54 11.43 39.60
CA ALA A 101 -3.18 10.88 39.41
C ALA A 101 -2.07 11.84 39.86
N THR A 102 -2.27 13.15 39.68
CA THR A 102 -1.23 14.16 39.93
C THR A 102 -1.43 14.95 41.21
N GLY A 103 -2.63 14.87 41.80
CA GLY A 103 -3.00 15.64 42.99
C GLY A 103 -3.22 17.14 42.75
N LEU A 104 -3.11 17.59 41.50
CA LEU A 104 -3.42 18.96 41.09
C LEU A 104 -4.93 19.16 41.01
N SER A 105 -5.42 20.34 41.33
CA SER A 105 -6.82 20.69 41.13
C SER A 105 -7.12 20.94 39.64
N LYS A 106 -8.39 20.81 39.27
CA LYS A 106 -8.85 21.02 37.89
C LYS A 106 -8.46 22.40 37.35
N ASP A 107 -8.58 23.42 38.19
CA ASP A 107 -8.22 24.80 37.86
C ASP A 107 -6.71 24.98 37.67
N GLU A 108 -5.89 24.26 38.44
CA GLU A 108 -4.43 24.28 38.27
C GLU A 108 -4.00 23.60 36.98
N VAL A 109 -4.61 22.47 36.62
CA VAL A 109 -4.34 21.79 35.34
C VAL A 109 -4.81 22.65 34.16
N THR A 110 -5.97 23.30 34.26
CA THR A 110 -6.45 24.24 33.23
C THR A 110 -5.52 25.44 33.08
N ALA A 111 -5.10 26.07 34.17
CA ALA A 111 -4.15 27.18 34.13
C ALA A 111 -2.79 26.74 33.55
N LEU A 112 -2.36 25.51 33.84
CA LEU A 112 -1.14 24.92 33.28
C LEU A 112 -1.25 24.77 31.76
N VAL A 113 -2.39 24.27 31.26
CA VAL A 113 -2.67 24.13 29.82
C VAL A 113 -2.75 25.50 29.15
N GLU A 114 -3.47 26.47 29.72
CA GLU A 114 -3.60 27.83 29.19
C GLU A 114 -2.26 28.59 29.15
N THR A 115 -1.38 28.34 30.12
CA THR A 115 -0.05 28.99 30.19
C THR A 115 0.91 28.43 29.13
N ASN A 116 0.87 27.11 28.90
CA ASN A 116 1.75 26.44 27.92
C ASN A 116 1.15 26.41 26.51
N PHE A 117 -0.15 26.64 26.39
CA PHE A 117 -0.88 26.78 25.14
C PHE A 117 -1.91 27.90 25.30
N PRO A 118 -1.51 29.17 25.14
CA PRO A 118 -2.49 30.24 25.09
C PRO A 118 -3.44 29.94 23.92
N PRO A 119 -4.76 29.92 24.13
CA PRO A 119 -5.68 29.79 23.02
C PRO A 119 -5.37 30.91 22.02
N PRO A 120 -5.42 30.65 20.70
CA PRO A 120 -5.23 31.71 19.73
C PRO A 120 -6.23 32.80 20.06
N ALA A 121 -5.72 34.00 20.36
CA ALA A 121 -6.52 35.16 20.71
C ALA A 121 -7.54 35.40 19.59
N THR A 122 -8.73 34.85 19.78
CA THR A 122 -9.87 35.04 18.90
C THR A 122 -10.87 35.82 19.71
N ALA A 123 -11.10 37.04 19.23
CA ALA A 123 -12.24 37.83 19.60
C ALA A 123 -13.48 36.92 19.66
N ALA A 124 -14.20 37.07 20.76
CA ALA A 124 -15.42 36.35 21.11
C ALA A 124 -16.31 36.01 19.91
N ALA A 125 -16.58 34.72 19.72
CA ALA A 125 -17.86 34.19 19.23
C ALA A 125 -17.93 32.68 19.50
N ASP A 126 -18.54 32.35 20.64
CA ASP A 126 -19.53 31.29 20.86
C ASP A 126 -19.41 29.92 20.15
N ALA A 127 -19.15 28.90 20.99
CA ALA A 127 -19.73 27.55 21.03
C ALA A 127 -19.51 26.51 19.90
N THR A 128 -18.89 25.39 20.32
CA THR A 128 -19.20 23.98 19.95
C THR A 128 -18.64 23.52 18.59
N GLU A 129 -17.80 22.49 18.45
CA GLU A 129 -17.83 21.14 19.02
C GLU A 129 -16.46 20.45 18.83
N ALA A 130 -16.18 19.45 19.67
CA ALA A 130 -14.99 18.61 19.64
C ALA A 130 -14.79 17.89 18.29
N ASN A 131 -13.53 17.75 17.84
CA ASN A 131 -13.23 16.88 16.69
C ASN A 131 -11.96 16.04 16.92
N ASP A 132 -12.13 14.94 17.66
CA ASP A 132 -11.22 13.79 17.69
C ASP A 132 -11.62 12.76 16.62
N GLY A 133 -11.47 13.21 15.35
CA GLY A 133 -11.63 12.48 14.10
C GLY A 133 -10.86 13.16 12.95
N GLY A 134 -9.94 14.04 13.33
CA GLY A 134 -9.94 15.41 12.83
C GLY A 134 -9.31 15.67 11.47
N THR A 135 -8.52 14.77 10.88
CA THR A 135 -7.78 15.14 9.66
C THR A 135 -8.61 14.94 8.38
N GLY A 136 -9.34 13.83 8.27
CA GLY A 136 -10.18 13.56 7.08
C GLY A 136 -11.34 14.55 6.98
N ASP A 137 -12.01 14.77 8.11
CA ASP A 137 -13.10 15.74 8.20
C ASP A 137 -12.60 17.18 8.06
N SER A 138 -11.39 17.50 8.55
CA SER A 138 -10.79 18.83 8.35
C SER A 138 -10.39 19.08 6.90
N VAL A 139 -9.84 18.10 6.18
CA VAL A 139 -9.52 18.24 4.75
C VAL A 139 -10.80 18.42 3.93
N GLU A 140 -11.85 17.66 4.23
CA GLU A 140 -13.14 17.80 3.54
C GLU A 140 -13.81 19.16 3.85
N GLN A 141 -13.72 19.64 5.10
CA GLN A 141 -14.18 20.98 5.49
C GLN A 141 -13.38 22.10 4.80
N LEU A 142 -12.06 21.96 4.67
CA LEU A 142 -11.21 22.92 3.96
C LEU A 142 -11.52 22.95 2.46
N LEU A 143 -11.75 21.79 1.84
CA LEU A 143 -12.16 21.72 0.44
C LEU A 143 -13.55 22.33 0.23
N ALA A 144 -14.51 22.06 1.12
CA ALA A 144 -15.85 22.66 1.06
C ALA A 144 -15.82 24.19 1.21
N TRP A 145 -15.02 24.71 2.14
CA TRP A 145 -14.79 26.15 2.28
C TRP A 145 -14.14 26.75 1.03
N ALA A 146 -13.11 26.08 0.50
CA ALA A 146 -12.37 26.56 -0.68
C ALA A 146 -13.24 26.58 -1.94
N GLU A 147 -14.22 25.68 -2.06
CA GLU A 147 -15.20 25.66 -3.16
C GLU A 147 -16.25 26.77 -3.05
N ALA A 148 -16.67 27.12 -1.83
CA ALA A 148 -17.59 28.22 -1.59
C ALA A 148 -16.90 29.61 -1.70
N HIS A 149 -15.58 29.64 -1.85
CA HIS A 149 -14.83 30.88 -1.86
C HIS A 149 -15.15 31.76 -3.09
N GLU A 150 -15.18 33.08 -2.86
CA GLU A 150 -15.42 34.07 -3.92
C GLU A 150 -14.30 34.13 -4.97
N THR A 151 -13.06 33.77 -4.59
CA THR A 151 -11.89 33.86 -5.44
C THR A 151 -11.76 32.62 -6.31
N ALA A 152 -11.79 32.79 -7.64
CA ALA A 152 -11.74 31.69 -8.59
C ALA A 152 -10.47 30.82 -8.48
N SER A 153 -9.33 31.39 -8.10
CA SER A 153 -8.07 30.64 -7.94
C SER A 153 -8.15 29.62 -6.80
N ILE A 154 -8.87 29.92 -5.72
CA ILE A 154 -9.03 29.03 -4.56
C ILE A 154 -9.96 27.87 -4.92
N ARG A 155 -11.08 28.15 -5.60
CA ARG A 155 -11.98 27.11 -6.11
C ARG A 155 -11.28 26.16 -7.08
N ASN A 156 -10.48 26.70 -7.99
CA ASN A 156 -9.71 25.89 -8.94
C ASN A 156 -8.68 24.98 -8.26
N LYS A 157 -8.07 25.46 -7.15
CA LYS A 157 -7.16 24.64 -6.34
C LYS A 157 -7.92 23.50 -5.66
N ALA A 158 -9.08 23.78 -5.04
CA ALA A 158 -9.91 22.76 -4.42
C ALA A 158 -10.34 21.67 -5.41
N ALA A 159 -10.80 22.06 -6.60
CA ALA A 159 -11.16 21.13 -7.67
C ALA A 159 -9.98 20.24 -8.08
N ARG A 160 -8.78 20.81 -8.23
CA ARG A 160 -7.57 20.03 -8.57
C ARG A 160 -7.22 19.04 -7.46
N VAL A 161 -7.26 19.46 -6.20
CA VAL A 161 -6.97 18.59 -5.06
C VAL A 161 -7.97 17.44 -4.96
N ARG A 162 -9.27 17.67 -5.21
CA ARG A 162 -10.26 16.58 -5.27
C ARG A 162 -9.95 15.58 -6.38
N THR A 163 -9.57 16.05 -7.56
CA THR A 163 -9.15 15.17 -8.66
C THR A 163 -7.93 14.35 -8.26
N ASP A 164 -6.89 14.99 -7.72
CA ASP A 164 -5.67 14.30 -7.30
C ASP A 164 -5.96 13.25 -6.20
N LEU A 165 -6.85 13.57 -5.25
CA LEU A 165 -7.29 12.63 -4.20
C LEU A 165 -8.06 11.44 -4.78
N THR A 166 -8.91 11.68 -5.79
CA THR A 166 -9.65 10.62 -6.49
C THR A 166 -8.69 9.71 -7.27
N ASP A 167 -7.67 10.29 -7.89
CA ASP A 167 -6.64 9.53 -8.62
C ASP A 167 -5.79 8.68 -7.66
N LEU A 168 -5.38 9.24 -6.52
CA LEU A 168 -4.62 8.50 -5.50
C LEU A 168 -5.43 7.36 -4.88
N THR A 169 -6.70 7.59 -4.56
CA THR A 169 -7.59 6.54 -4.03
C THR A 169 -7.83 5.44 -5.07
N THR A 170 -7.99 5.79 -6.34
CA THR A 170 -8.09 4.83 -7.44
C THR A 170 -6.82 3.99 -7.60
N ARG A 171 -5.64 4.62 -7.55
CA ARG A 171 -4.35 3.91 -7.61
C ARG A 171 -4.19 2.94 -6.45
N ARG A 172 -4.49 3.38 -5.23
CA ARG A 172 -4.44 2.52 -4.04
C ARG A 172 -5.36 1.30 -4.17
N ALA A 173 -6.59 1.50 -4.66
CA ALA A 173 -7.51 0.40 -4.89
C ALA A 173 -7.00 -0.60 -5.93
N ALA A 174 -6.34 -0.11 -6.99
CA ALA A 174 -5.71 -0.97 -7.99
C ALA A 174 -4.54 -1.78 -7.40
N ASP A 175 -3.68 -1.15 -6.59
CA ASP A 175 -2.56 -1.80 -5.92
C ASP A 175 -3.04 -2.87 -4.93
N ASP A 176 -4.09 -2.57 -4.17
CA ASP A 176 -4.71 -3.53 -3.25
C ASP A 176 -5.33 -4.72 -4.00
N ALA A 177 -5.98 -4.46 -5.14
CA ALA A 177 -6.51 -5.52 -6.00
C ALA A 177 -5.40 -6.39 -6.59
N GLN A 178 -4.27 -5.79 -6.98
CA GLN A 178 -3.10 -6.53 -7.47
C GLN A 178 -2.54 -7.45 -6.38
N ARG A 179 -2.31 -6.91 -5.17
CA ARG A 179 -1.81 -7.71 -4.04
C ARG A 179 -2.73 -8.89 -3.71
N ALA A 180 -4.05 -8.64 -3.67
CA ALA A 180 -5.03 -9.69 -3.45
C ALA A 180 -5.02 -10.74 -4.58
N ALA A 181 -4.77 -10.35 -5.83
CA ALA A 181 -4.63 -11.29 -6.94
C ALA A 181 -3.35 -12.12 -6.83
N GLU A 182 -2.23 -11.51 -6.46
CA GLU A 182 -0.95 -12.20 -6.22
C GLU A 182 -1.07 -13.23 -5.09
N GLU A 183 -1.72 -12.86 -3.98
CA GLU A 183 -2.02 -13.78 -2.86
C GLU A 183 -2.90 -14.97 -3.29
N ARG A 184 -3.87 -14.74 -4.18
CA ARG A 184 -4.65 -15.85 -4.75
C ARG A 184 -3.78 -16.77 -5.60
N VAL A 185 -2.87 -16.21 -6.40
CA VAL A 185 -1.95 -17.00 -7.24
C VAL A 185 -0.99 -17.82 -6.38
N THR A 186 -0.43 -17.25 -5.31
CA THR A 186 0.46 -18.00 -4.40
C THR A 186 -0.28 -19.13 -3.71
N ARG A 187 -1.50 -18.89 -3.22
CA ARG A 187 -2.37 -19.92 -2.64
C ARG A 187 -2.67 -21.04 -3.64
N LEU A 188 -3.12 -20.70 -4.84
CA LEU A 188 -3.44 -21.69 -5.87
C LEU A 188 -2.20 -22.50 -6.28
N LYS A 189 -1.02 -21.88 -6.35
CA LYS A 189 0.24 -22.60 -6.60
C LYS A 189 0.56 -23.60 -5.48
N ALA A 190 0.34 -23.23 -4.22
CA ALA A 190 0.54 -24.13 -3.09
C ALA A 190 -0.44 -25.33 -3.12
N GLU A 191 -1.71 -25.08 -3.43
CA GLU A 191 -2.72 -26.13 -3.61
C GLU A 191 -2.37 -27.06 -4.77
N LEU A 192 -1.91 -26.51 -5.90
CA LEU A 192 -1.47 -27.29 -7.06
C LEU A 192 -0.25 -28.16 -6.70
N ALA A 193 0.73 -27.61 -5.97
CA ALA A 193 1.88 -28.38 -5.49
C ALA A 193 1.44 -29.54 -4.60
N LYS A 194 0.52 -29.30 -3.65
CA LYS A 194 -0.05 -30.34 -2.79
C LYS A 194 -0.77 -31.42 -3.60
N ALA A 195 -1.62 -31.03 -4.55
CA ALA A 195 -2.33 -31.98 -5.41
C ALA A 195 -1.36 -32.80 -6.28
N GLN A 196 -0.25 -32.22 -6.73
CA GLN A 196 0.80 -32.94 -7.44
C GLN A 196 1.52 -33.95 -6.55
N GLU A 197 1.77 -33.62 -5.28
CA GLU A 197 2.34 -34.54 -4.31
C GLU A 197 1.39 -35.71 -4.04
N GLU A 198 0.10 -35.45 -3.83
CA GLU A 198 -0.93 -36.49 -3.68
C GLU A 198 -0.99 -37.40 -4.92
N LEU A 199 -0.97 -36.82 -6.12
CA LEU A 199 -0.94 -37.59 -7.36
C LEU A 199 0.36 -38.41 -7.51
N ARG A 200 1.51 -37.87 -7.09
CA ARG A 200 2.77 -38.63 -7.06
C ARG A 200 2.70 -39.78 -6.05
N ALA A 201 2.10 -39.57 -4.88
CA ALA A 201 1.91 -40.61 -3.86
C ALA A 201 1.00 -41.74 -4.37
N VAL A 202 -0.14 -41.40 -4.98
CA VAL A 202 -1.05 -42.39 -5.60
C VAL A 202 -0.36 -43.13 -6.74
N LYS A 203 0.38 -42.43 -7.60
CA LYS A 203 1.16 -43.07 -8.69
C LYS A 203 2.30 -43.97 -8.18
N ALA A 204 2.93 -43.59 -7.07
CA ALA A 204 3.95 -44.40 -6.42
C ALA A 204 3.37 -45.60 -5.66
N GLY A 205 2.04 -45.78 -5.66
CA GLY A 205 1.38 -46.88 -4.97
C GLY A 205 1.40 -46.75 -3.46
N ALA A 206 1.59 -45.54 -2.92
CA ALA A 206 1.54 -45.30 -1.48
C ALA A 206 0.10 -45.44 -0.98
N LEU A 207 -0.27 -46.65 -0.57
CA LEU A 207 -1.33 -46.83 0.43
C LEU A 207 -0.95 -46.00 1.67
N PRO A 208 -1.91 -45.30 2.30
CA PRO A 208 -1.62 -44.58 3.54
C PRO A 208 -1.08 -45.59 4.54
N ALA A 209 0.09 -45.28 5.11
CA ALA A 209 0.61 -45.97 6.27
C ALA A 209 -0.27 -45.62 7.47
N THR A 210 -1.44 -46.25 7.57
CA THR A 210 -2.07 -46.52 8.86
C THR A 210 -1.10 -47.37 9.65
N ALA A 211 -0.61 -46.79 10.73
CA ALA A 211 0.19 -47.44 11.74
C ALA A 211 -0.44 -48.77 12.16
N THR A 212 0.44 -49.76 12.28
CA THR A 212 0.23 -51.12 12.76
C THR A 212 -0.48 -51.16 14.11
N ALA A 213 -1.60 -51.89 14.19
CA ALA A 213 -1.91 -52.81 15.31
C ALA A 213 -3.07 -53.75 14.93
N ASP A 214 -2.74 -55.05 14.94
CA ASP A 214 -3.58 -56.25 15.06
C ASP A 214 -4.61 -56.64 13.97
N GLU A 215 -4.20 -57.67 13.22
CA GLU A 215 -5.06 -58.73 12.66
C GLU A 215 -5.60 -59.66 13.80
N PRO A 216 -6.62 -60.53 13.61
CA PRO A 216 -6.84 -61.31 12.37
C PRO A 216 -8.30 -61.67 11.96
N THR A 217 -8.40 -62.14 10.70
CA THR A 217 -9.40 -63.09 10.13
C THR A 217 -10.84 -62.62 9.81
N ALA A 218 -11.19 -62.51 8.52
CA ALA A 218 -12.13 -63.43 7.83
C ALA A 218 -12.57 -62.94 6.41
N THR A 219 -12.41 -63.85 5.44
CA THR A 219 -13.27 -64.11 4.24
C THR A 219 -13.47 -63.06 3.13
N ALA A 220 -12.87 -63.41 1.97
CA ALA A 220 -13.18 -63.12 0.56
C ALA A 220 -14.53 -62.49 0.18
N THR A 221 -14.51 -61.53 -0.76
CA THR A 221 -15.15 -61.60 -2.10
C THR A 221 -14.90 -60.29 -2.89
N GLU A 222 -14.22 -60.46 -4.03
CA GLU A 222 -14.24 -59.69 -5.30
C GLU A 222 -13.78 -58.20 -5.39
N GLU A 223 -12.74 -58.02 -6.22
CA GLU A 223 -12.33 -56.79 -6.90
C GLU A 223 -13.47 -56.21 -7.80
N PRO A 224 -13.37 -54.92 -8.18
CA PRO A 224 -12.88 -54.72 -9.54
C PRO A 224 -11.74 -53.70 -9.61
N THR A 225 -10.68 -54.14 -10.28
CA THR A 225 -9.58 -53.36 -10.81
C THR A 225 -10.05 -52.20 -11.70
N PRO A 226 -9.51 -50.98 -11.59
CA PRO A 226 -9.52 -50.05 -12.71
C PRO A 226 -8.43 -50.50 -13.70
N ILE A 227 -8.88 -51.30 -14.67
CA ILE A 227 -8.18 -51.64 -15.90
C ILE A 227 -7.62 -50.35 -16.53
N ARG A 228 -6.29 -50.32 -16.75
CA ARG A 228 -5.63 -49.37 -17.64
C ARG A 228 -6.31 -49.44 -19.02
N SER A 229 -7.09 -48.42 -19.36
CA SER A 229 -7.64 -48.28 -20.71
C SER A 229 -6.69 -47.45 -21.55
N GLY A 230 -6.03 -48.13 -22.49
CA GLY A 230 -5.25 -47.51 -23.55
C GLY A 230 -6.12 -46.84 -24.61
N LEU A 231 -5.47 -45.92 -25.33
CA LEU A 231 -5.76 -45.47 -26.69
C LEU A 231 -7.21 -45.04 -26.99
N GLY A 232 -7.51 -43.77 -26.70
CA GLY A 232 -8.62 -43.05 -27.33
C GLY A 232 -9.14 -41.89 -26.49
N SER A 233 -8.45 -40.74 -26.55
CA SER A 233 -8.81 -39.49 -25.84
C SER A 233 -8.80 -39.64 -24.31
N GLY A 234 -7.74 -39.18 -23.64
CA GLY A 234 -7.50 -39.33 -22.20
C GLY A 234 -8.45 -38.53 -21.28
N ARG A 235 -9.75 -38.49 -21.60
CA ARG A 235 -10.79 -37.81 -20.84
C ARG A 235 -11.44 -38.73 -19.83
N THR A 236 -11.64 -38.24 -18.61
CA THR A 236 -12.28 -39.03 -17.55
C THR A 236 -13.79 -39.19 -17.81
N LYS A 237 -14.44 -40.13 -17.11
CA LYS A 237 -15.89 -40.34 -17.27
C LYS A 237 -16.68 -39.12 -16.80
N GLU A 238 -16.17 -38.42 -15.79
CA GLU A 238 -16.72 -37.17 -15.27
C GLU A 238 -16.62 -36.06 -16.32
N GLU A 239 -15.46 -35.89 -16.97
CA GLU A 239 -15.26 -34.89 -18.01
C GLU A 239 -16.20 -35.11 -19.21
N LEU A 240 -16.43 -36.37 -19.60
CA LEU A 240 -17.41 -36.68 -20.64
C LEU A 240 -18.86 -36.35 -20.21
N ALA A 241 -19.19 -36.44 -18.91
CA ALA A 241 -20.52 -36.05 -18.42
C ALA A 241 -20.70 -34.52 -18.45
N ASP A 242 -19.66 -33.76 -18.13
CA ASP A 242 -19.66 -32.30 -18.23
C ASP A 242 -19.77 -31.84 -19.68
N ILE A 243 -19.00 -32.46 -20.58
CA ILE A 243 -19.10 -32.20 -22.03
C ILE A 243 -20.50 -32.51 -22.55
N ARG A 244 -21.14 -33.61 -22.12
CA ARG A 244 -22.53 -33.91 -22.50
C ARG A 244 -23.51 -32.85 -22.00
N THR A 245 -23.32 -32.37 -20.77
CA THR A 245 -24.17 -31.33 -20.18
C THR A 245 -24.02 -30.01 -20.92
N TRP A 246 -22.78 -29.59 -21.19
CA TRP A 246 -22.48 -28.41 -22.01
C TRP A 246 -23.03 -28.55 -23.43
N ALA A 247 -22.85 -29.71 -24.05
CA ALA A 247 -23.33 -29.96 -25.41
C ALA A 247 -24.86 -29.87 -25.51
N ARG A 248 -25.60 -30.43 -24.53
CA ARG A 248 -27.05 -30.29 -24.44
C ARG A 248 -27.49 -28.83 -24.26
N ALA A 249 -26.78 -28.07 -23.41
CA ALA A 249 -27.04 -26.65 -23.22
C ALA A 249 -26.79 -25.81 -24.49
N ASN A 250 -25.86 -26.24 -25.34
CA ASN A 250 -25.53 -25.61 -26.63
C ASN A 250 -26.31 -26.19 -27.83
N GLY A 251 -27.35 -27.00 -27.58
CA GLY A 251 -28.25 -27.52 -28.61
C GLY A 251 -27.72 -28.72 -29.41
N TYR A 252 -26.60 -29.32 -29.01
CA TYR A 252 -26.09 -30.54 -29.63
C TYR A 252 -26.87 -31.78 -29.14
N LYS A 253 -27.24 -32.66 -30.08
CA LYS A 253 -27.84 -33.97 -29.75
C LYS A 253 -26.74 -34.96 -29.35
N VAL A 254 -26.71 -35.34 -28.08
CA VAL A 254 -25.75 -36.32 -27.54
C VAL A 254 -26.49 -37.42 -26.80
N ALA A 255 -26.05 -38.67 -26.95
CA ALA A 255 -26.59 -39.80 -26.21
C ALA A 255 -26.21 -39.71 -24.72
N ASP A 256 -27.08 -40.22 -23.84
CA ASP A 256 -26.88 -40.18 -22.38
C ASP A 256 -25.68 -41.03 -21.92
N ALA A 257 -25.34 -42.07 -22.68
CA ALA A 257 -24.17 -42.91 -22.45
C ALA A 257 -23.42 -43.21 -23.75
N GLY A 258 -22.11 -43.45 -23.65
CA GLY A 258 -21.25 -43.85 -24.77
C GLY A 258 -20.30 -42.76 -25.26
N ILE A 259 -19.75 -42.99 -26.44
CA ILE A 259 -18.70 -42.16 -27.05
C ILE A 259 -19.32 -40.84 -27.53
N VAL A 260 -18.78 -39.71 -27.07
CA VAL A 260 -19.17 -38.37 -27.54
C VAL A 260 -18.53 -38.12 -28.91
N ALA A 261 -19.30 -37.61 -29.87
CA ALA A 261 -18.77 -37.35 -31.21
C ALA A 261 -17.62 -36.33 -31.17
N LYS A 262 -16.56 -36.61 -31.93
CA LYS A 262 -15.34 -35.76 -31.98
C LYS A 262 -15.64 -34.28 -32.23
N LYS A 263 -16.63 -33.97 -33.07
CA LYS A 263 -17.06 -32.60 -33.35
C LYS A 263 -17.53 -31.83 -32.11
N ILE A 264 -18.15 -32.51 -31.14
CA ILE A 264 -18.61 -31.91 -29.89
C ILE A 264 -17.43 -31.68 -28.95
N LEU A 265 -16.49 -32.63 -28.92
CA LEU A 265 -15.24 -32.52 -28.16
C LEU A 265 -14.42 -31.32 -28.63
N ASP A 266 -14.21 -31.17 -29.95
CA ASP A 266 -13.48 -30.05 -30.53
C ASP A 266 -14.17 -28.70 -30.25
N ALA A 267 -15.51 -28.65 -30.28
CA ALA A 267 -16.28 -27.45 -29.96
C ALA A 267 -16.20 -27.07 -28.47
N TYR A 268 -16.24 -28.07 -27.58
CA TYR A 268 -16.04 -27.88 -26.15
C TYR A 268 -14.63 -27.34 -25.87
N ASP A 269 -13.61 -27.91 -26.51
CA ASP A 269 -12.22 -27.46 -26.35
C ASP A 269 -12.01 -26.04 -26.87
N ALA A 270 -12.60 -25.68 -28.01
CA ALA A 270 -12.55 -24.33 -28.54
C ALA A 270 -13.24 -23.30 -27.62
N ALA A 271 -14.31 -23.69 -26.94
CA ALA A 271 -15.04 -22.82 -26.00
C ALA A 271 -14.32 -22.65 -24.65
N HIS A 272 -13.49 -23.61 -24.25
CA HIS A 272 -12.82 -23.64 -22.94
C HIS A 272 -11.30 -23.44 -23.01
N GLN A 273 -10.71 -23.33 -24.20
CA GLN A 273 -9.36 -22.80 -24.35
C GLN A 273 -9.37 -21.30 -24.10
N ALA A 274 -8.64 -20.86 -23.06
CA ALA A 274 -8.33 -19.45 -22.85
C ALA A 274 -7.62 -18.89 -24.11
N PRO A 275 -7.83 -17.61 -24.47
CA PRO A 275 -7.18 -17.02 -25.64
C PRO A 275 -5.66 -16.99 -25.41
N ALA A 276 -4.97 -17.99 -25.96
CA ALA A 276 -3.53 -17.96 -26.06
C ALA A 276 -3.14 -16.71 -26.85
N ALA A 277 -2.31 -15.90 -26.21
CA ALA A 277 -1.65 -14.71 -26.72
C ALA A 277 -1.53 -14.70 -28.25
N LYS A 278 -2.25 -13.77 -28.89
CA LYS A 278 -1.93 -13.36 -30.25
C LYS A 278 -0.53 -12.73 -30.21
N ALA A 279 0.44 -13.46 -30.73
CA ALA A 279 1.69 -12.89 -31.20
C ALA A 279 1.40 -11.87 -32.31
N SER A 280 1.88 -10.64 -32.13
CA SER A 280 2.23 -9.67 -33.18
C SER A 280 3.22 -8.69 -32.58
#